data_AF-A0A1C2AZK5-F1
#
_entry.id   AF-A0A1C2AZK5-F1
#
_cell.length_a   1.000
_cell.length_b   1.000
_cell.length_c   1.000
_cell.angle_alpha   90.00
_cell.angle_beta   90.00
_cell.angle_gamma   90.00
#
_symmetry.space_group_name_H-M   'P 1'
#
loop_
_entity.id
_entity.type
_entity.pdbx_description
1 polymer ?
#
loop_
_entity_poly.entity_id
_entity_poly.type
_entity_poly.pdbx_seq_one_letter_code
_entity_poly.pdbx_strand_id
1 'polypeptide(L)'
;DQEFRMIQHVSQLFGLSDAQFNGIVEGRKSPDKLNPYVVLESKPDDNLTDIRKRYLKLSKEHHPDLLLSKGVPQEVIEESKKKMRAINSAWDQIQKLKSN
;
A
#
# COMPACT_ATOMS: atom_id res chain seq x y z
N ASP A 1 -6.84 -19.27 9.45
CA ASP A 1 -5.43 -19.63 9.65
C ASP A 1 -5.04 -19.57 11.12
N GLN A 2 -4.50 -20.66 11.65
CA GLN A 2 -4.15 -20.81 13.07
C GLN A 2 -2.96 -19.92 13.46
N GLU A 3 -2.03 -19.69 12.53
CA GLU A 3 -0.87 -18.81 12.70
C GLU A 3 -1.26 -17.34 12.93
N PHE A 4 -2.27 -16.84 12.21
CA PHE A 4 -2.70 -15.45 12.35
C PHE A 4 -3.25 -15.16 13.74
N ARG A 5 -4.00 -16.10 14.31
CA ARG A 5 -4.51 -15.99 15.69
C ARG A 5 -3.38 -16.05 16.72
N MET A 6 -2.35 -16.86 16.45
CA MET A 6 -1.18 -16.96 17.33
C MET A 6 -0.39 -15.66 17.35
N ILE A 7 -0.17 -15.03 16.19
CA ILE A 7 0.53 -13.74 16.08
C ILE A 7 -0.29 -12.60 16.71
N GLN A 8 -1.62 -12.63 16.56
CA GLN A 8 -2.52 -11.68 17.24
C GLN A 8 -2.53 -11.86 18.77
N HIS A 9 -2.46 -13.09 19.25
CA HIS A 9 -2.41 -13.36 20.69
C HIS A 9 -1.07 -12.92 21.30
N VAL A 10 0.03 -13.16 20.58
CA VAL A 10 1.37 -12.71 20.98
C VAL A 10 1.45 -11.18 20.99
N SER A 11 0.89 -10.48 19.99
CA SER A 11 0.91 -9.02 19.96
C SER A 11 0.17 -8.38 21.14
N GLN A 12 -0.96 -8.96 21.55
CA GLN A 12 -1.71 -8.56 22.75
C GLN A 12 -0.88 -8.78 24.04
N LEU A 13 -0.13 -9.89 24.11
CA LEU A 13 0.79 -10.18 25.22
C LEU A 13 1.93 -9.16 25.34
N PHE A 14 2.39 -8.60 24.22
CA PHE A 14 3.40 -7.53 24.17
C PHE A 14 2.79 -6.11 24.31
N GLY A 15 1.49 -6.00 24.57
CA GLY A 15 0.81 -4.71 24.79
C GLY A 15 0.54 -3.90 23.52
N LEU A 16 0.63 -4.52 22.35
CA LEU A 16 0.26 -3.87 21.09
C LEU A 16 -1.27 -3.78 21.00
N SER A 17 -1.78 -2.57 20.73
CA SER A 17 -3.21 -2.37 20.46
C SER A 17 -3.60 -2.98 19.11
N ASP A 18 -4.87 -3.36 18.94
CA ASP A 18 -5.36 -3.92 17.66
C ASP A 18 -5.11 -2.98 16.47
N ALA A 19 -5.10 -1.67 16.69
CA ALA A 19 -4.76 -0.68 15.66
C ALA A 19 -3.27 -0.75 15.25
N GLN A 20 -2.36 -0.92 16.20
CA GLN A 20 -0.93 -1.11 15.93
C GLN A 20 -0.65 -2.46 15.28
N PHE A 21 -1.33 -3.51 15.74
CA PHE A 21 -1.24 -4.84 15.15
C PHE A 21 -1.74 -4.83 13.70
N ASN A 22 -2.89 -4.22 13.44
CA ASN A 22 -3.42 -4.09 12.08
C ASN A 22 -2.48 -3.26 11.20
N GLY A 23 -1.90 -2.17 11.68
CA GLY A 23 -0.91 -1.40 10.91
C GLY A 23 0.34 -2.22 10.54
N ILE A 24 0.85 -3.05 11.47
CA ILE A 24 2.00 -3.94 11.22
C ILE A 24 1.63 -5.06 10.24
N VAL A 25 0.44 -5.66 10.42
CA VAL A 25 -0.09 -6.71 9.53
C VAL A 25 -0.32 -6.17 8.14
N GLU A 26 -0.90 -4.97 8.01
CA GLU A 26 -1.09 -4.30 6.73
C GLU A 26 0.26 -3.96 6.08
N GLY A 27 1.23 -3.47 6.84
CA GLY A 27 2.59 -3.24 6.33
C GLY A 27 3.31 -4.51 5.83
N ARG A 28 2.92 -5.69 6.33
CA ARG A 28 3.45 -7.01 5.91
C ARG A 28 2.64 -7.69 4.81
N LYS A 29 1.43 -7.22 4.48
CA LYS A 29 0.66 -7.78 3.37
C LYS A 29 1.38 -7.52 2.04
N SER A 30 1.40 -8.52 1.17
CA SER A 30 1.81 -8.33 -0.23
C SER A 30 1.02 -7.16 -0.84
N PRO A 31 1.60 -6.37 -1.75
CA PRO A 31 0.93 -5.22 -2.36
C PRO A 31 -0.48 -5.53 -2.90
N ASP A 32 -0.71 -6.78 -3.33
CA ASP A 32 -2.00 -7.28 -3.82
C ASP A 32 -3.07 -7.56 -2.75
N LYS A 33 -2.72 -7.48 -1.45
CA LYS A 33 -3.65 -7.65 -0.32
C LYS A 33 -3.90 -6.35 0.46
N LEU A 34 -3.27 -5.25 0.05
CA LEU A 34 -3.51 -3.93 0.63
C LEU A 34 -4.84 -3.37 0.12
N ASN A 35 -5.55 -2.62 0.95
CA ASN A 35 -6.76 -1.95 0.53
C ASN A 35 -6.40 -0.89 -0.54
N PRO A 36 -6.90 -1.01 -1.78
CA PRO A 36 -6.43 -0.16 -2.87
C PRO A 36 -6.80 1.31 -2.67
N TYR A 37 -7.90 1.58 -1.95
CA TYR A 37 -8.32 2.94 -1.62
C TYR A 37 -7.35 3.61 -0.65
N VAL A 38 -6.85 2.86 0.34
CA VAL A 38 -5.83 3.33 1.27
C VAL A 38 -4.51 3.60 0.56
N VAL A 39 -4.09 2.71 -0.36
CA VAL A 39 -2.84 2.85 -1.12
C VAL A 39 -2.87 4.08 -2.05
N LEU A 40 -4.01 4.38 -2.67
CA LEU A 40 -4.18 5.57 -3.52
C LEU A 40 -4.62 6.83 -2.76
N GLU A 41 -4.64 6.79 -1.42
CA GLU A 41 -5.11 7.90 -0.57
C GLU A 41 -6.48 8.43 -1.01
N SER A 42 -7.37 7.50 -1.34
CA SER A 42 -8.68 7.74 -1.94
C SER A 42 -9.79 7.07 -1.13
N LYS A 43 -11.04 7.44 -1.42
CA LYS A 43 -12.21 6.82 -0.82
C LYS A 43 -12.92 5.90 -1.82
N PRO A 44 -13.64 4.86 -1.35
CA PRO A 44 -14.49 4.02 -2.20
C PRO A 44 -15.53 4.80 -3.02
N ASP A 45 -16.10 5.84 -2.39
CA ASP A 45 -17.08 6.74 -2.98
C ASP A 45 -16.49 7.72 -4.00
N ASP A 46 -15.15 7.86 -4.09
CA ASP A 46 -14.54 8.78 -5.04
C ASP A 46 -14.78 8.32 -6.49
N ASN A 47 -14.89 9.29 -7.39
CA ASN A 47 -15.00 9.03 -8.82
C ASN A 47 -13.70 8.47 -9.38
N LEU A 48 -13.79 7.57 -10.37
CA LEU A 48 -12.63 6.95 -10.99
C LEU A 48 -11.64 7.98 -11.54
N THR A 49 -12.15 9.12 -12.02
CA THR A 49 -11.35 10.25 -12.50
C THR A 49 -10.49 10.89 -11.40
N ASP A 50 -11.03 11.04 -10.19
CA ASP A 50 -10.29 11.64 -9.07
C ASP A 50 -9.30 10.64 -8.45
N ILE A 51 -9.67 9.36 -8.42
CA ILE A 51 -8.74 8.27 -8.07
C ILE A 51 -7.58 8.22 -9.08
N ARG A 52 -7.85 8.38 -10.38
CA ARG A 52 -6.80 8.41 -11.42
C ARG A 52 -5.84 9.57 -11.24
N LYS A 53 -6.34 10.76 -10.88
CA LYS A 53 -5.49 11.92 -10.58
C LYS A 53 -4.55 11.63 -9.40
N ARG A 54 -5.06 11.00 -8.34
CA ARG A 54 -4.25 10.59 -7.18
C ARG A 54 -3.20 9.55 -7.55
N TYR A 55 -3.59 8.53 -8.32
CA TYR A 55 -2.66 7.55 -8.88
C TYR A 55 -1.50 8.22 -9.64
N LEU A 56 -1.79 9.16 -10.55
CA LEU A 56 -0.77 9.87 -11.31
C LEU A 56 0.14 10.72 -10.42
N LYS A 57 -0.41 11.33 -9.36
CA LYS A 57 0.36 12.12 -8.39
C LYS A 57 1.33 11.22 -7.60
N LEU A 58 0.80 10.15 -6.98
CA LEU A 58 1.58 9.21 -6.18
C LEU A 58 2.65 8.48 -7.01
N SER A 59 2.33 8.12 -8.25
CA SER A 59 3.30 7.50 -9.17
C SER A 59 4.46 8.44 -9.49
N LYS A 60 4.21 9.74 -9.69
CA LYS A 60 5.29 10.73 -9.88
C LYS A 60 6.11 10.94 -8.61
N GLU A 61 5.46 11.01 -7.45
CA GLU A 61 6.13 11.23 -6.16
C GLU A 61 7.03 10.05 -5.77
N HIS A 62 6.61 8.82 -6.07
CA HIS A 62 7.35 7.59 -5.76
C HIS A 62 8.11 7.01 -6.95
N HIS A 63 8.34 7.78 -8.01
CA HIS A 63 9.01 7.26 -9.21
C HIS A 63 10.47 6.90 -8.90
N PRO A 64 10.92 5.67 -9.21
CA PRO A 64 12.30 5.26 -8.95
C PRO A 64 13.30 6.14 -9.70
N ASP A 65 12.97 6.63 -10.90
CA ASP A 65 13.84 7.54 -11.66
C ASP A 65 14.08 8.89 -10.95
N LEU A 66 13.08 9.42 -10.24
CA LEU A 66 13.23 10.66 -9.47
C LEU A 66 14.26 10.47 -8.36
N LEU A 67 14.27 9.29 -7.76
CA LEU A 67 15.16 8.91 -6.67
C LEU A 67 16.55 8.54 -7.19
N LEU A 68 16.64 7.85 -8.32
CA LEU A 68 17.90 7.57 -9.02
C LEU A 68 18.64 8.87 -9.37
N SER A 69 17.91 9.88 -9.86
CA SER A 69 18.47 11.21 -10.16
C SER A 69 18.96 11.97 -8.93
N LYS A 70 18.50 11.61 -7.72
CA LYS A 70 18.94 12.21 -6.45
C LYS A 70 20.11 11.48 -5.81
N GLY A 71 20.63 10.42 -6.44
CA GLY A 71 21.76 9.65 -5.93
C GLY A 71 21.45 8.90 -4.63
N VAL A 72 20.17 8.57 -4.37
CA VAL A 72 19.80 7.84 -3.15
C VAL A 72 20.25 6.37 -3.21
N PRO A 73 20.47 5.73 -2.04
CA PRO A 73 20.90 4.34 -1.96
C PRO A 73 19.96 3.36 -2.67
N GLN A 74 20.50 2.22 -3.12
CA GLN A 74 19.73 1.15 -3.76
C GLN A 74 18.57 0.64 -2.91
N GLU A 75 18.72 0.60 -1.58
CA GLU A 75 17.64 0.19 -0.69
C GLU A 75 16.40 1.09 -0.80
N VAL A 76 16.61 2.41 -0.92
CA VAL A 76 15.53 3.40 -1.10
C VAL A 76 14.87 3.25 -2.47
N ILE A 77 15.65 2.91 -3.49
CA ILE A 77 15.15 2.64 -4.84
C ILE A 77 14.29 1.37 -4.83
N GLU A 78 14.72 0.32 -4.15
CA GLU A 78 13.95 -0.93 -4.03
C GLU A 78 12.65 -0.73 -3.24
N GLU A 79 12.67 0.05 -2.16
CA GLU A 79 11.47 0.41 -1.43
C GLU A 79 10.49 1.20 -2.30
N SER A 80 11.01 2.10 -3.12
CA SER A 80 10.19 2.91 -4.03
C SER A 80 9.60 2.10 -5.17
N LYS A 81 10.35 1.12 -5.71
CA LYS A 81 9.81 0.12 -6.62
C LYS A 81 8.70 -0.70 -5.96
N LYS A 82 8.85 -1.07 -4.69
CA LYS A 82 7.82 -1.80 -3.94
C LYS A 82 6.56 -0.95 -3.78
N LYS A 83 6.69 0.34 -3.44
CA LYS A 83 5.56 1.29 -3.38
C LYS A 83 4.90 1.49 -4.74
N MET A 84 5.68 1.66 -5.81
CA MET A 84 5.16 1.77 -7.17
C MET A 84 4.33 0.55 -7.58
N ARG A 85 4.80 -0.66 -7.24
CA ARG A 85 4.02 -1.89 -7.46
C ARG A 85 2.70 -1.89 -6.69
N ALA A 86 2.70 -1.44 -5.44
CA ALA A 86 1.47 -1.29 -4.65
C ALA A 86 0.49 -0.30 -5.29
N ILE A 87 0.97 0.85 -5.73
CA ILE A 87 0.18 1.90 -6.41
C ILE A 87 -0.46 1.34 -7.69
N ASN A 88 0.31 0.64 -8.51
CA ASN A 88 -0.19 0.03 -9.75
C ASN A 88 -1.22 -1.08 -9.48
N SER A 89 -0.94 -1.97 -8.53
CA SER A 89 -1.87 -3.03 -8.14
C SER A 89 -3.18 -2.44 -7.59
N ALA A 90 -3.09 -1.38 -6.78
CA ALA A 90 -4.26 -0.70 -6.24
C ALA A 90 -5.14 -0.07 -7.32
N TRP A 91 -4.53 0.58 -8.32
CA TRP A 91 -5.24 1.13 -9.46
C TRP A 91 -5.96 0.05 -10.27
N ASP A 92 -5.28 -1.06 -10.60
CA ASP A 92 -5.88 -2.19 -11.32
C ASP A 92 -7.07 -2.80 -10.56
N GLN A 93 -6.93 -2.97 -9.24
CA GLN A 93 -8.01 -3.46 -8.38
C GLN A 93 -9.23 -2.53 -8.40
N ILE A 94 -9.04 -1.22 -8.28
CA ILE A 94 -10.16 -0.25 -8.32
C ILE A 94 -10.83 -0.24 -9.69
N GLN A 95 -10.05 -0.32 -10.77
CA GLN A 95 -10.61 -0.43 -12.12
C GLN A 95 -11.50 -1.66 -12.25
N LYS A 96 -11.06 -2.83 -11.74
CA LYS A 96 -11.87 -4.05 -11.73
C LYS A 96 -13.12 -3.93 -10.86
N LEU A 97 -13.01 -3.30 -9.69
CA LEU A 97 -14.15 -3.11 -8.77
C LEU A 97 -15.21 -2.16 -9.30
N LYS A 98 -14.84 -1.10 -10.03
CA LYS A 98 -15.80 -0.14 -10.61
C LYS A 98 -16.29 -0.53 -12.01
N SER A 99 -15.66 -1.52 -12.65
CA SER A 99 -16.07 -2.00 -13.98
C SER A 99 -16.99 -3.22 -13.92
N ASN A 100 -17.21 -3.80 -12.73
CA ASN A 100 -18.28 -4.77 -12.41
C ASN A 100 -19.47 -4.04 -11.76
#